data_AF-A0A0F8XPC1-F1
#
_entry.id   AF-A0A0F8XPC1-F1
#
_cell.length_a   1.000
_cell.length_b   1.000
_cell.length_c   1.000
_cell.angle_alpha   90.00
_cell.angle_beta   90.00
_cell.angle_gamma   90.00
#
_symmetry.space_group_name_H-M   'P 1'
#
loop_
_entity.id
_entity.type
_entity.pdbx_description
1 polymer ?
#
loop_
_entity_poly.entity_id
_entity_poly.type
_entity_poly.pdbx_seq_one_letter_code
_entity_poly.pdbx_strand_id
1 'polypeptide(L)'
;MVNGEFFDVYEGNFTNLLSHDEKYTFLAGAGISMDAPTKIPSAREIVRTMLELCAPMEEIDGLLSLKMLRYEMMIEKIKNTVDKDLHFLDYLELIDEPNYIHYFLANVIVNRKDYVVTTNFDYMIEKGIQRTLEPEKHEYITPVITRDSFISNFRPLDLFKEGKYPLYKIHGSKRNLITGENTGDSLVTTMSSLGRDRGIGETFSLESYKKQAVYNLMKNRTLIVMGYSGSDDFDIGPTLQGLPYLSRLIWVEHVQDLTKKIYKVKKNHENRDIDLLSQSERILINIASRAEIEVFLVKMKTIDFVKEELWKELLHNVSLPEIIEKSTHIIPGFKEWTGEEFKNAETSDVKKYMLSCSIYRDLNHDNAIFSNAEKGLKLAKSSDDIASQSYFQNHLGLINLKKGEFKEALDYFEKSLEIAEQINNPLKKAISLSNIGQIYMRQNERKLEFKPDKAVENYNKALRLFEAQQDQWGKIVCLNNLAEASLWEGDQQQALKYLMEALFLVQQLGNLEFKATITNNIGGIISTWENLDDALKQVHDALNIRQEIGDLRGVADCFHNLGDIFFHQNEYNKALESYNKELEIRKKLGEKRALAIVLSSIG
;
A
#
# COMPACT_ATOMS: atom_id res chain seq x y z
N MET A 1 -23.25 -19.47 -4.57
CA MET A 1 -24.60 -19.12 -4.07
C MET A 1 -24.37 -18.05 -3.03
N VAL A 2 -24.91 -16.84 -3.21
CA VAL A 2 -24.83 -15.82 -2.16
C VAL A 2 -25.74 -16.30 -1.03
N ASN A 3 -25.17 -16.61 0.13
CA ASN A 3 -25.90 -17.16 1.27
C ASN A 3 -27.03 -16.20 1.66
N GLY A 4 -28.28 -16.69 1.64
CA GLY A 4 -29.47 -15.94 2.10
C GLY A 4 -29.41 -15.50 3.57
N GLU A 5 -28.35 -15.87 4.28
CA GLU A 5 -28.02 -15.42 5.63
C GLU A 5 -27.49 -13.98 5.68
N PHE A 6 -26.82 -13.49 4.63
CA PHE A 6 -26.17 -12.17 4.63
C PHE A 6 -26.83 -11.15 3.70
N PHE A 7 -27.52 -11.64 2.67
CA PHE A 7 -28.04 -10.83 1.59
C PHE A 7 -29.51 -11.18 1.35
N ASP A 8 -30.38 -10.17 1.36
CA ASP A 8 -31.76 -10.30 0.88
C ASP A 8 -31.81 -9.92 -0.58
N VAL A 9 -32.47 -10.76 -1.41
CA VAL A 9 -32.75 -10.39 -2.79
C VAL A 9 -33.66 -9.17 -2.78
N TYR A 10 -33.23 -8.11 -3.45
CA TYR A 10 -34.03 -6.91 -3.60
C TYR A 10 -34.94 -7.06 -4.82
N GLU A 11 -36.23 -7.28 -4.57
CA GLU A 11 -37.26 -7.46 -5.62
C GLU A 11 -37.84 -6.12 -6.14
N GLY A 12 -37.43 -4.99 -5.57
CA GLY A 12 -37.87 -3.67 -6.01
C GLY A 12 -37.23 -3.23 -7.34
N ASN A 13 -37.86 -2.25 -8.02
CA ASN A 13 -37.26 -1.62 -9.20
C ASN A 13 -36.01 -0.81 -8.76
N PHE A 14 -34.97 -0.82 -9.58
CA PHE A 14 -33.72 -0.11 -9.32
C PHE A 14 -33.91 1.41 -9.30
N THR A 15 -34.90 1.93 -10.02
CA THR A 15 -35.35 3.34 -9.94
C THR A 15 -35.81 3.74 -8.54
N ASN A 16 -36.18 2.78 -7.68
CA ASN A 16 -36.51 3.09 -6.28
C ASN A 16 -35.24 3.28 -5.41
N LEU A 17 -34.07 2.84 -5.89
CA LEU A 17 -32.78 3.03 -5.21
C LEU A 17 -32.08 4.31 -5.65
N LEU A 18 -32.53 4.92 -6.75
CA LEU A 18 -31.98 6.13 -7.33
C LEU A 18 -33.06 7.19 -7.47
N SER A 19 -32.89 8.33 -6.79
CA SER A 19 -33.67 9.53 -7.06
C SER A 19 -32.85 10.56 -7.82
N HIS A 20 -33.48 11.27 -8.76
CA HIS A 20 -32.85 12.38 -9.46
C HIS A 20 -32.43 13.52 -8.52
N ASP A 21 -33.18 13.73 -7.43
CA ASP A 21 -32.96 14.81 -6.45
C ASP A 21 -31.94 14.44 -5.35
N GLU A 22 -31.55 13.17 -5.29
CA GLU A 22 -30.56 12.68 -4.34
C GLU A 22 -29.14 13.11 -4.75
N LYS A 23 -28.27 13.29 -3.75
CA LYS A 23 -26.88 13.69 -3.94
C LYS A 23 -25.99 12.46 -3.99
N TYR A 24 -25.24 12.32 -5.06
CA TYR A 24 -24.38 11.17 -5.28
C TYR A 24 -22.90 11.51 -5.21
N THR A 25 -22.14 10.50 -4.84
CA THR A 25 -20.69 10.45 -5.05
C THR A 25 -20.37 9.16 -5.77
N PHE A 26 -19.66 9.25 -6.88
CA PHE A 26 -19.22 8.12 -7.66
C PHE A 26 -17.77 7.85 -7.36
N LEU A 27 -17.47 6.62 -6.97
CA LEU A 27 -16.13 6.13 -6.84
C LEU A 27 -15.84 5.13 -7.96
N ALA A 28 -14.88 5.48 -8.80
CA ALA A 28 -14.55 4.73 -10.00
C ALA A 28 -13.14 4.14 -9.92
N GLY A 29 -13.03 2.82 -10.09
CA GLY A 29 -11.78 2.07 -10.08
C GLY A 29 -11.36 1.61 -11.48
N ALA A 30 -10.21 0.94 -11.57
CA ALA A 30 -9.56 0.64 -12.86
C ALA A 30 -10.45 -0.17 -13.83
N GLY A 31 -11.40 -0.93 -13.31
CA GLY A 31 -12.35 -1.71 -14.10
C GLY A 31 -13.23 -0.88 -15.04
N ILE A 32 -13.42 0.42 -14.80
CA ILE A 32 -14.18 1.29 -15.72
C ILE A 32 -13.48 1.45 -17.08
N SER A 33 -12.16 1.22 -17.14
CA SER A 33 -11.34 1.50 -18.31
C SER A 33 -11.12 0.28 -19.22
N MET A 34 -11.68 -0.88 -18.85
CA MET A 34 -11.47 -2.15 -19.55
C MET A 34 -12.32 -2.28 -20.83
N ASP A 35 -13.48 -1.61 -20.88
CA ASP A 35 -14.41 -1.70 -22.00
C ASP A 35 -13.97 -0.83 -23.19
N ALA A 36 -14.36 -1.26 -24.39
CA ALA A 36 -14.13 -0.50 -25.63
C ALA A 36 -14.86 0.85 -25.61
N PRO A 37 -14.32 1.89 -26.27
CA PRO A 37 -13.07 1.93 -27.04
C PRO A 37 -11.78 2.04 -26.20
N THR A 38 -11.87 2.32 -24.89
CA THR A 38 -10.73 2.60 -24.01
C THR A 38 -9.72 1.45 -23.88
N LYS A 39 -10.17 0.24 -23.53
CA LYS A 39 -9.36 -1.00 -23.48
C LYS A 39 -8.00 -0.89 -22.75
N ILE A 40 -7.96 -0.21 -21.60
CA ILE A 40 -6.77 -0.19 -20.74
C ILE A 40 -6.53 -1.62 -20.18
N PRO A 41 -5.28 -2.12 -20.15
CA PRO A 41 -4.97 -3.43 -19.58
C PRO A 41 -5.25 -3.47 -18.08
N SER A 42 -5.65 -4.65 -17.58
CA SER A 42 -5.89 -4.83 -16.15
C SER A 42 -4.59 -4.72 -15.34
N ALA A 43 -4.69 -4.37 -14.05
CA ALA A 43 -3.54 -4.36 -13.13
C ALA A 43 -2.75 -5.69 -13.14
N ARG A 44 -3.47 -6.82 -13.20
CA ARG A 44 -2.87 -8.17 -13.29
C ARG A 44 -2.10 -8.38 -14.58
N GLU A 45 -2.61 -7.87 -15.69
CA GLU A 45 -1.96 -7.95 -17.01
C GLU A 45 -0.71 -7.08 -17.03
N ILE A 46 -0.79 -5.85 -16.51
CA ILE A 46 0.37 -4.97 -16.35
C ILE A 46 1.45 -5.65 -15.49
N VAL A 47 1.10 -6.17 -14.30
CA VAL A 47 2.06 -6.87 -13.41
C VAL A 47 2.71 -8.06 -14.12
N ARG A 48 1.92 -8.88 -14.80
CA ARG A 48 2.44 -10.02 -15.56
C ARG A 48 3.42 -9.56 -16.64
N THR A 49 3.04 -8.59 -17.48
CA THR A 49 3.91 -8.06 -18.53
C THR A 49 5.20 -7.50 -17.95
N MET A 50 5.12 -6.76 -16.85
CA MET A 50 6.31 -6.19 -16.20
C MET A 50 7.21 -7.27 -15.60
N LEU A 51 6.67 -8.34 -15.01
CA LEU A 51 7.47 -9.48 -14.54
C LEU A 51 8.13 -10.23 -15.69
N GLU A 52 7.41 -10.44 -16.80
CA GLU A 52 7.97 -11.07 -18.01
C GLU A 52 9.14 -10.28 -18.60
N LEU A 53 9.16 -8.95 -18.43
CA LEU A 53 10.24 -8.08 -18.89
C LEU A 53 11.38 -7.96 -17.87
N CYS A 54 11.05 -7.90 -16.57
CA CYS A 54 11.97 -7.43 -15.53
C CYS A 54 12.41 -8.51 -14.54
N ALA A 55 11.83 -9.71 -14.53
CA ALA A 55 12.18 -10.80 -13.63
C ALA A 55 12.86 -11.97 -14.39
N PRO A 56 13.65 -12.83 -13.70
CA PRO A 56 14.19 -14.05 -14.29
C PRO A 56 13.05 -14.98 -14.72
N MET A 57 13.17 -15.60 -15.89
CA MET A 57 12.09 -16.37 -16.51
C MET A 57 11.58 -17.49 -15.59
N GLU A 58 12.48 -18.16 -14.88
CA GLU A 58 12.14 -19.26 -13.97
C GLU A 58 11.45 -18.81 -12.67
N GLU A 59 11.47 -17.51 -12.35
CA GLU A 59 10.87 -16.96 -11.12
C GLU A 59 9.49 -16.35 -11.38
N ILE A 60 9.10 -16.12 -12.63
CA ILE A 60 7.84 -15.43 -12.99
C ILE A 60 6.62 -16.13 -12.39
N ASP A 61 6.48 -17.44 -12.58
CA ASP A 61 5.35 -18.20 -12.05
C ASP A 61 5.36 -18.22 -10.52
N GLY A 62 6.55 -18.30 -9.92
CA GLY A 62 6.74 -18.19 -8.47
C GLY A 62 6.23 -16.86 -7.94
N LEU A 63 6.66 -15.76 -8.54
CA LEU A 63 6.25 -14.39 -8.20
C LEU A 63 4.73 -14.19 -8.42
N LEU A 64 4.18 -14.63 -9.55
CA LEU A 64 2.74 -14.51 -9.84
C LEU A 64 1.86 -15.37 -8.91
N SER A 65 2.43 -16.40 -8.27
CA SER A 65 1.71 -17.24 -7.29
C SER A 65 1.65 -16.63 -5.90
N LEU A 66 2.43 -15.57 -5.64
CA LEU A 66 2.46 -14.88 -4.35
C LEU A 66 1.13 -14.13 -4.14
N LYS A 67 0.31 -14.64 -3.23
CA LYS A 67 -0.99 -14.04 -2.89
C LYS A 67 -0.88 -12.59 -2.41
N MET A 68 0.28 -12.21 -1.85
CA MET A 68 0.58 -10.89 -1.32
C MET A 68 1.34 -10.01 -2.32
N LEU A 69 1.52 -10.43 -3.58
CA LEU A 69 2.17 -9.61 -4.60
C LEU A 69 1.18 -8.60 -5.19
N ARG A 70 1.27 -7.38 -4.67
CA ARG A 70 0.32 -6.29 -4.93
C ARG A 70 0.83 -5.42 -6.09
N TYR A 71 -0.07 -4.82 -6.86
CA TYR A 71 0.28 -4.03 -8.04
C TYR A 71 1.19 -2.83 -7.69
N GLU A 72 0.93 -2.20 -6.57
CA GLU A 72 1.64 -1.04 -6.02
C GLU A 72 3.04 -1.39 -5.60
N MET A 73 3.18 -2.50 -4.87
CA MET A 73 4.48 -3.03 -4.50
C MET A 73 5.28 -3.32 -5.77
N MET A 74 4.65 -3.94 -6.78
CA MET A 74 5.30 -4.20 -8.06
C MET A 74 5.79 -2.93 -8.74
N ILE A 75 4.96 -1.89 -8.83
CA ILE A 75 5.37 -0.63 -9.44
C ILE A 75 6.45 0.07 -8.64
N GLU A 76 6.35 0.10 -7.31
CA GLU A 76 7.41 0.64 -6.46
C GLU A 76 8.73 -0.10 -6.71
N LYS A 77 8.69 -1.43 -6.84
CA LYS A 77 9.88 -2.23 -7.16
C LYS A 77 10.43 -1.89 -8.53
N ILE A 78 9.58 -1.89 -9.57
CA ILE A 78 9.95 -1.51 -10.93
C ILE A 78 10.59 -0.12 -10.93
N LYS A 79 10.00 0.85 -10.23
CA LYS A 79 10.54 2.20 -10.11
C LYS A 79 11.96 2.19 -9.55
N ASN A 80 12.15 1.47 -8.46
CA ASN A 80 13.42 1.49 -7.74
C ASN A 80 14.53 0.70 -8.45
N THR A 81 14.19 -0.27 -9.30
CA THR A 81 15.17 -1.18 -9.90
C THR A 81 15.34 -1.02 -11.42
N VAL A 82 14.26 -0.72 -12.15
CA VAL A 82 14.22 -0.77 -13.62
C VAL A 82 13.86 0.58 -14.24
N ASP A 83 12.72 1.16 -13.87
CA ASP A 83 12.10 2.31 -14.56
C ASP A 83 11.77 3.44 -13.56
N LYS A 84 12.79 4.22 -13.21
CA LYS A 84 12.73 5.26 -12.16
C LYS A 84 11.65 6.32 -12.37
N ASP A 85 11.35 6.64 -13.62
CA ASP A 85 10.41 7.69 -14.00
C ASP A 85 9.03 7.14 -14.39
N LEU A 86 8.82 5.83 -14.23
CA LEU A 86 7.57 5.14 -14.55
C LEU A 86 7.15 5.41 -16.01
N HIS A 87 8.08 5.28 -16.96
CA HIS A 87 7.80 5.39 -18.39
C HIS A 87 6.74 4.41 -18.85
N PHE A 88 6.63 3.22 -18.26
CA PHE A 88 5.59 2.27 -18.66
C PHE A 88 4.15 2.85 -18.48
N LEU A 89 3.95 3.84 -17.61
CA LEU A 89 2.66 4.53 -17.44
C LEU A 89 2.36 5.52 -18.57
N ASP A 90 3.33 5.92 -19.39
CA ASP A 90 3.12 6.78 -20.55
C ASP A 90 2.23 6.11 -21.59
N TYR A 91 2.09 4.78 -21.55
CA TYR A 91 1.09 4.05 -22.32
C TYR A 91 -0.32 4.61 -22.13
N LEU A 92 -0.66 5.03 -20.91
CA LEU A 92 -1.99 5.56 -20.59
C LEU A 92 -2.27 6.90 -21.29
N GLU A 93 -1.24 7.63 -21.71
CA GLU A 93 -1.37 8.89 -22.45
C GLU A 93 -1.70 8.65 -23.93
N LEU A 94 -1.27 7.51 -24.48
CA LEU A 94 -1.56 7.11 -25.87
C LEU A 94 -3.03 6.83 -26.12
N ILE A 95 -3.75 6.43 -25.07
CA ILE A 95 -5.18 6.12 -25.13
C ILE A 95 -5.94 7.43 -25.02
N ASP A 96 -6.83 7.71 -25.96
CA ASP A 96 -7.53 9.00 -26.08
C ASP A 96 -9.04 8.92 -26.24
N GLU A 97 -9.58 7.71 -26.38
CA GLU A 97 -11.02 7.47 -26.59
C GLU A 97 -11.71 6.96 -25.31
N PRO A 98 -12.54 7.79 -24.65
CA PRO A 98 -13.30 7.39 -23.48
C PRO A 98 -14.48 6.47 -23.86
N ASN A 99 -14.74 5.45 -23.03
CA ASN A 99 -15.97 4.65 -23.14
C ASN A 99 -17.20 5.28 -22.45
N TYR A 100 -18.34 4.59 -22.54
CA TYR A 100 -19.63 5.03 -21.98
C TYR A 100 -19.56 5.37 -20.48
N ILE A 101 -18.75 4.66 -19.69
CA ILE A 101 -18.64 4.89 -18.25
C ILE A 101 -17.97 6.23 -17.98
N HIS A 102 -16.92 6.57 -18.73
CA HIS A 102 -16.25 7.87 -18.63
C HIS A 102 -17.16 9.02 -19.05
N TYR A 103 -17.90 8.87 -20.16
CA TYR A 103 -18.88 9.86 -20.58
C TYR A 103 -19.97 10.06 -19.53
N PHE A 104 -20.44 8.98 -18.90
CA PHE A 104 -21.41 9.08 -17.81
C PHE A 104 -20.84 9.90 -16.64
N LEU A 105 -19.65 9.54 -16.16
CA LEU A 105 -18.97 10.26 -15.08
C LEU A 105 -18.73 11.74 -15.41
N ALA A 106 -18.33 12.04 -16.65
CA ALA A 106 -18.18 13.40 -17.12
C ALA A 106 -19.50 14.18 -17.06
N ASN A 107 -20.60 13.60 -17.54
CA ASN A 107 -21.91 14.25 -17.53
C ASN A 107 -22.48 14.40 -16.11
N VAL A 108 -22.19 13.49 -15.19
CA VAL A 108 -22.52 13.62 -13.77
C VAL A 108 -21.81 14.85 -13.16
N ILE A 109 -20.55 15.09 -13.49
CA ILE A 109 -19.82 16.29 -13.03
C ILE A 109 -20.41 17.54 -13.69
N VAL A 110 -20.53 17.53 -15.02
CA VAL A 110 -20.87 18.72 -15.81
C VAL A 110 -22.33 19.14 -15.64
N ASN A 111 -23.27 18.20 -15.76
CA ASN A 111 -24.70 18.49 -15.82
C ASN A 111 -25.40 18.36 -14.47
N ARG A 112 -24.96 17.45 -13.59
CA ARG A 112 -25.57 17.26 -12.27
C ARG A 112 -24.83 17.91 -11.12
N LYS A 113 -23.55 18.25 -11.30
CA LYS A 113 -22.66 18.74 -10.22
C LYS A 113 -22.55 17.75 -9.05
N ASP A 114 -22.67 16.47 -9.37
CA ASP A 114 -22.39 15.37 -8.45
C ASP A 114 -20.89 15.10 -8.39
N TYR A 115 -20.45 14.39 -7.35
CA TYR A 115 -19.02 14.26 -7.06
C TYR A 115 -18.45 12.99 -7.68
N VAL A 116 -17.27 13.09 -8.28
CA VAL A 116 -16.56 11.94 -8.85
C VAL A 116 -15.16 11.86 -8.25
N VAL A 117 -14.84 10.65 -7.83
CA VAL A 117 -13.58 10.27 -7.21
C VAL A 117 -13.05 9.04 -7.94
N THR A 118 -11.78 9.04 -8.30
CA THR A 118 -11.17 7.90 -8.99
C THR A 118 -9.85 7.48 -8.36
N THR A 119 -9.57 6.20 -8.45
CA THR A 119 -8.29 5.57 -8.11
C THR A 119 -7.45 5.25 -9.34
N ASN A 120 -7.94 5.61 -10.54
CA ASN A 120 -7.25 5.34 -11.79
C ASN A 120 -6.10 6.30 -12.03
N PHE A 121 -5.04 5.77 -12.66
CA PHE A 121 -3.91 6.55 -13.15
C PHE A 121 -4.19 7.18 -14.52
N ASP A 122 -5.15 6.63 -15.27
CA ASP A 122 -5.50 7.08 -16.61
C ASP A 122 -6.22 8.43 -16.62
N TYR A 123 -6.42 8.99 -17.82
CA TYR A 123 -6.94 10.35 -18.02
C TYR A 123 -8.35 10.37 -18.64
N MET A 124 -9.06 9.23 -18.63
CA MET A 124 -10.25 9.06 -19.47
C MET A 124 -11.47 9.83 -18.96
N ILE A 125 -11.58 10.05 -17.65
CA ILE A 125 -12.65 10.89 -17.09
C ILE A 125 -12.42 12.34 -17.50
N GLU A 126 -11.19 12.85 -17.38
CA GLU A 126 -10.81 14.19 -17.81
C GLU A 126 -11.08 14.39 -19.31
N LYS A 127 -10.66 13.44 -20.15
CA LYS A 127 -10.97 13.48 -21.60
C LYS A 127 -12.48 13.43 -21.84
N GLY A 128 -13.22 12.63 -21.09
CA GLY A 128 -14.70 12.61 -21.13
C GLY A 128 -15.31 13.99 -20.82
N ILE A 129 -14.78 14.71 -19.82
CA ILE A 129 -15.22 16.07 -19.49
C ILE A 129 -14.89 17.03 -20.64
N GLN A 130 -13.68 16.97 -21.20
CA GLN A 130 -13.30 17.79 -22.36
C GLN A 130 -14.20 17.55 -23.58
N ARG A 131 -14.59 16.29 -23.85
CA ARG A 131 -15.52 15.95 -24.94
C ARG A 131 -16.96 16.39 -24.66
N THR A 132 -17.32 16.63 -23.39
CA THR A 132 -18.65 17.10 -22.97
C THR A 132 -18.75 18.63 -22.97
N LEU A 133 -17.63 19.32 -22.82
CA LEU A 133 -17.56 20.78 -22.71
C LEU A 133 -17.04 21.44 -23.99
N GLU A 134 -17.50 22.66 -24.23
CA GLU A 134 -16.89 23.55 -25.23
C GLU A 134 -15.40 23.81 -24.91
N PRO A 135 -14.51 23.95 -25.93
CA PRO A 135 -13.07 24.13 -25.72
C PRO A 135 -12.69 25.25 -24.75
N GLU A 136 -13.43 26.36 -24.76
CA GLU A 136 -13.17 27.51 -23.88
C GLU A 136 -13.42 27.18 -22.40
N LYS A 137 -14.19 26.13 -22.11
CA LYS A 137 -14.49 25.70 -20.74
C LYS A 137 -13.47 24.68 -20.20
N HIS A 138 -12.53 24.22 -21.01
CA HIS A 138 -11.56 23.20 -20.60
C HIS A 138 -10.65 23.67 -19.47
N GLU A 139 -10.37 24.98 -19.38
CA GLU A 139 -9.59 25.58 -18.27
C GLU A 139 -10.27 25.47 -16.90
N TYR A 140 -11.59 25.24 -16.85
CA TYR A 140 -12.36 25.11 -15.60
C TYR A 140 -12.38 23.67 -15.07
N ILE A 141 -11.82 22.72 -15.82
CA ILE A 141 -11.66 21.34 -15.36
C ILE A 141 -10.57 21.33 -14.30
N THR A 142 -10.91 20.87 -13.09
CA THR A 142 -10.02 20.96 -11.92
C THR A 142 -9.70 19.56 -11.39
N PRO A 143 -8.69 18.86 -11.95
CA PRO A 143 -8.15 17.65 -11.35
C PRO A 143 -7.47 17.96 -10.01
N VAL A 144 -7.91 17.30 -8.95
CA VAL A 144 -7.32 17.37 -7.60
C VAL A 144 -6.42 16.15 -7.41
N ILE A 145 -5.10 16.39 -7.42
CA ILE A 145 -4.05 15.36 -7.52
C ILE A 145 -2.97 15.52 -6.44
N THR A 146 -2.40 16.73 -6.33
CA THR A 146 -1.27 17.02 -5.43
C THR A 146 -1.74 17.31 -4.01
N ARG A 147 -0.84 17.21 -3.03
CA ARG A 147 -1.11 17.58 -1.63
C ARG A 147 -1.73 18.97 -1.52
N ASP A 148 -1.15 19.96 -2.19
CA ASP A 148 -1.63 21.35 -2.13
C ASP A 148 -3.02 21.49 -2.74
N SER A 149 -3.30 20.77 -3.84
CA SER A 149 -4.64 20.75 -4.43
C SER A 149 -5.68 20.10 -3.49
N PHE A 150 -5.33 19.03 -2.77
CA PHE A 150 -6.23 18.39 -1.79
C PHE A 150 -6.49 19.29 -0.58
N ILE A 151 -5.48 20.04 -0.13
CA ILE A 151 -5.60 20.96 1.00
C ILE A 151 -6.39 22.21 0.63
N SER A 152 -6.15 22.79 -0.55
CA SER A 152 -6.85 24.00 -1.02
C SER A 152 -8.28 23.70 -1.45
N ASN A 153 -8.50 22.56 -2.10
CA ASN A 153 -9.78 22.18 -2.69
C ASN A 153 -10.49 21.10 -1.87
N PHE A 154 -10.39 21.12 -0.55
CA PHE A 154 -11.03 20.09 0.28
C PHE A 154 -12.57 20.15 0.29
N ARG A 155 -13.18 21.19 -0.30
CA ARG A 155 -14.64 21.39 -0.40
C ARG A 155 -15.10 21.44 -1.86
N PRO A 156 -15.58 20.32 -2.43
CA PRO A 156 -16.00 20.27 -3.84
C PRO A 156 -17.10 21.27 -4.20
N LEU A 157 -18.02 21.56 -3.27
CA LEU A 157 -19.15 22.47 -3.51
C LEU A 157 -18.69 23.89 -3.84
N ASP A 158 -17.57 24.34 -3.25
CA ASP A 158 -17.07 25.69 -3.47
C ASP A 158 -16.52 25.83 -4.90
N LEU A 159 -15.86 24.79 -5.42
CA LEU A 159 -15.44 24.72 -6.82
C LEU A 159 -16.61 24.78 -7.80
N PHE A 160 -17.71 24.06 -7.54
CA PHE A 160 -18.89 24.14 -8.39
C PHE A 160 -19.56 25.52 -8.37
N LYS A 161 -19.50 26.26 -7.26
CA LYS A 161 -20.00 27.65 -7.18
C LYS A 161 -19.12 28.62 -7.98
N GLU A 162 -17.83 28.33 -8.09
CA GLU A 162 -16.88 29.05 -8.95
C GLU A 162 -17.01 28.68 -10.44
N GLY A 163 -17.93 27.78 -10.81
CA GLY A 163 -18.11 27.33 -12.19
C GLY A 163 -17.12 26.26 -12.65
N LYS A 164 -16.36 25.66 -11.72
CA LYS A 164 -15.36 24.62 -12.00
C LYS A 164 -15.95 23.21 -12.01
N TYR A 165 -15.22 22.30 -12.65
CA TYR A 165 -15.55 20.88 -12.79
C TYR A 165 -14.50 20.01 -12.06
N PRO A 166 -14.68 19.76 -10.75
CA PRO A 166 -13.70 19.03 -9.96
C PRO A 166 -13.70 17.52 -10.23
N LEU A 167 -12.51 16.93 -10.31
CA LEU A 167 -12.28 15.49 -10.34
C LEU A 167 -11.19 15.13 -9.32
N TYR A 168 -11.50 14.25 -8.36
CA TYR A 168 -10.53 13.87 -7.32
C TYR A 168 -9.83 12.56 -7.67
N LYS A 169 -8.51 12.58 -7.84
CA LYS A 169 -7.69 11.40 -8.15
C LYS A 169 -6.96 10.95 -6.89
N ILE A 170 -7.52 9.99 -6.17
CA ILE A 170 -6.98 9.54 -4.88
C ILE A 170 -5.58 8.96 -5.02
N HIS A 171 -5.27 8.22 -6.09
CA HIS A 171 -3.91 7.71 -6.34
C HIS A 171 -3.05 8.62 -7.20
N GLY A 172 -3.61 9.75 -7.62
CA GLY A 172 -2.97 10.70 -8.51
C GLY A 172 -2.79 10.16 -9.93
N SER A 173 -1.97 10.88 -10.69
CA SER A 173 -1.57 10.53 -12.05
C SER A 173 -0.17 11.08 -12.31
N LYS A 174 0.49 10.63 -13.38
CA LYS A 174 1.84 11.10 -13.73
C LYS A 174 1.86 12.60 -14.06
N ARG A 175 0.78 13.12 -14.64
CA ARG A 175 0.59 14.54 -14.94
C ARG A 175 -0.82 15.01 -14.58
N ASN A 176 -0.99 16.31 -14.51
CA ASN A 176 -2.28 16.96 -14.65
C ASN A 176 -2.56 17.19 -16.14
N LEU A 177 -3.54 16.48 -16.70
CA LEU A 177 -3.85 16.56 -18.14
C LEU A 177 -4.24 17.98 -18.59
N ILE A 178 -4.86 18.77 -17.70
CA ILE A 178 -5.41 20.08 -18.05
C ILE A 178 -4.33 21.17 -18.00
N THR A 179 -3.46 21.14 -16.99
CA THR A 179 -2.41 22.15 -16.81
C THR A 179 -1.07 21.75 -17.44
N GLY A 180 -0.87 20.47 -17.74
CA GLY A 180 0.41 19.89 -18.18
C GLY A 180 1.44 19.72 -17.05
N GLU A 181 1.10 20.09 -15.81
CA GLU A 181 1.96 19.94 -14.63
C GLU A 181 2.37 18.48 -14.43
N ASN A 182 3.65 18.24 -14.14
CA ASN A 182 4.12 16.93 -13.71
C ASN A 182 3.71 16.68 -12.26
N THR A 183 2.91 15.64 -12.03
CA THR A 183 2.38 15.27 -10.71
C THR A 183 2.91 13.90 -10.25
N GLY A 184 3.96 13.38 -10.90
CA GLY A 184 4.57 12.08 -10.64
C GLY A 184 5.01 11.90 -9.20
N ASP A 185 5.46 12.97 -8.52
CA ASP A 185 5.83 12.90 -7.11
C ASP A 185 4.63 12.60 -6.19
N SER A 186 3.44 13.11 -6.52
CA SER A 186 2.20 12.81 -5.76
C SER A 186 1.78 11.36 -5.94
N LEU A 187 1.88 10.87 -7.19
CA LEU A 187 1.67 9.46 -7.52
C LEU A 187 2.64 8.58 -6.73
N VAL A 188 3.95 8.86 -6.83
CA VAL A 188 5.00 8.13 -6.10
C VAL A 188 4.75 8.13 -4.61
N THR A 189 4.43 9.29 -4.03
CA THR A 189 4.15 9.42 -2.59
C THR A 189 2.99 8.53 -2.20
N THR A 190 1.93 8.53 -3.00
CA THR A 190 0.76 7.66 -2.76
C THR A 190 1.15 6.19 -2.86
N MET A 191 1.90 5.80 -3.90
CA MET A 191 2.33 4.42 -4.10
C MET A 191 3.27 3.90 -3.01
N SER A 192 4.26 4.70 -2.59
CA SER A 192 5.15 4.34 -1.48
C SER A 192 4.42 4.24 -0.15
N SER A 193 3.33 5.00 0.05
CA SER A 193 2.48 4.85 1.24
C SER A 193 1.63 3.56 1.22
N LEU A 194 1.40 3.00 0.03
CA LEU A 194 0.63 1.78 -0.18
C LEU A 194 1.50 0.51 -0.20
N GLY A 195 2.74 0.62 -0.71
CA GLY A 195 3.66 -0.49 -0.93
C GLY A 195 4.41 -1.01 0.30
N ARG A 196 4.49 -0.26 1.41
CA ARG A 196 5.10 -0.73 2.66
C ARG A 196 4.20 -1.74 3.36
N ASP A 197 4.74 -2.96 3.51
CA ASP A 197 4.24 -4.18 4.17
C ASP A 197 2.91 -4.03 4.93
N ARG A 198 1.83 -4.50 4.31
CA ARG A 198 0.52 -4.73 4.93
C ARG A 198 0.23 -6.23 4.93
N GLY A 199 -0.16 -6.78 6.07
CA GLY A 199 -0.68 -8.14 6.15
C GLY A 199 -2.12 -8.23 5.63
N ILE A 200 -2.64 -9.46 5.67
CA ILE A 200 -3.93 -9.82 5.08
C ILE A 200 -5.07 -9.12 5.84
N GLY A 201 -5.87 -8.33 5.13
CA GLY A 201 -7.10 -7.70 5.66
C GLY A 201 -6.92 -6.29 6.23
N GLU A 202 -5.82 -5.62 5.89
CA GLU A 202 -5.35 -4.41 6.57
C GLU A 202 -5.76 -3.11 5.86
N THR A 203 -6.15 -2.13 6.67
CA THR A 203 -6.95 -0.98 6.28
C THR A 203 -6.20 0.00 5.38
N PHE A 204 -6.86 0.43 4.31
CA PHE A 204 -6.54 1.63 3.55
C PHE A 204 -6.33 2.82 4.51
N SER A 205 -5.08 3.16 4.79
CA SER A 205 -4.71 4.42 5.45
C SER A 205 -4.58 5.48 4.36
N LEU A 206 -5.68 6.19 4.08
CA LEU A 206 -5.66 7.40 3.26
C LEU A 206 -4.65 8.39 3.86
N GLU A 207 -3.79 9.00 3.04
CA GLU A 207 -2.86 9.99 3.56
C GLU A 207 -3.59 11.11 4.29
N SER A 208 -3.02 11.57 5.41
CA SER A 208 -3.68 12.48 6.35
C SER A 208 -4.25 13.74 5.67
N TYR A 209 -3.54 14.26 4.67
CA TYR A 209 -3.96 15.46 3.92
C TYR A 209 -5.18 15.23 3.02
N LYS A 210 -5.49 13.99 2.61
CA LYS A 210 -6.67 13.67 1.79
C LYS A 210 -7.92 13.41 2.63
N LYS A 211 -7.76 13.06 3.92
CA LYS A 211 -8.88 12.68 4.83
C LYS A 211 -10.02 13.71 4.85
N GLN A 212 -9.68 14.99 4.95
CA GLN A 212 -10.69 16.05 5.00
C GLN A 212 -11.48 16.18 3.70
N ALA A 213 -10.81 16.07 2.54
CA ALA A 213 -11.46 16.13 1.23
C ALA A 213 -12.38 14.93 1.01
N VAL A 214 -11.89 13.72 1.27
CA VAL A 214 -12.66 12.46 1.16
C VAL A 214 -13.89 12.48 2.08
N TYR A 215 -13.75 13.00 3.30
CA TYR A 215 -14.89 13.21 4.18
C TYR A 215 -15.97 14.12 3.54
N ASN A 216 -15.59 15.28 2.98
CA ASN A 216 -16.56 16.20 2.36
C ASN A 216 -17.14 15.66 1.06
N LEU A 217 -16.40 14.81 0.35
CA LEU A 217 -16.87 14.11 -0.84
C LEU A 217 -17.96 13.09 -0.50
N MET A 218 -17.94 12.48 0.68
CA MET A 218 -18.80 11.34 1.00
C MET A 218 -19.91 11.66 2.00
N LYS A 219 -19.73 12.67 2.86
CA LYS A 219 -20.68 13.02 3.93
C LYS A 219 -22.09 13.30 3.39
N ASN A 220 -23.09 12.60 3.94
CA ASN A 220 -24.52 12.74 3.67
C ASN A 220 -24.88 12.58 2.18
N ARG A 221 -24.19 11.66 1.49
CA ARG A 221 -24.42 11.33 0.08
C ARG A 221 -24.54 9.83 -0.11
N THR A 222 -25.16 9.45 -1.21
CA THR A 222 -25.19 8.06 -1.67
C THR A 222 -23.95 7.76 -2.48
N LEU A 223 -23.16 6.81 -2.01
CA LEU A 223 -21.92 6.39 -2.63
C LEU A 223 -22.20 5.25 -3.61
N ILE A 224 -21.83 5.44 -4.88
CA ILE A 224 -21.89 4.41 -5.91
C ILE A 224 -20.46 4.00 -6.25
N VAL A 225 -20.11 2.74 -5.96
CA VAL A 225 -18.79 2.16 -6.25
C VAL A 225 -18.87 1.30 -7.50
N MET A 226 -17.99 1.54 -8.47
CA MET A 226 -17.96 0.79 -9.73
C MET A 226 -16.55 0.65 -10.29
N GLY A 227 -16.30 -0.43 -11.04
CA GLY A 227 -14.97 -0.72 -11.58
C GLY A 227 -13.96 -1.16 -10.51
N TYR A 228 -14.43 -1.56 -9.33
CA TYR A 228 -13.61 -2.16 -8.27
C TYR A 228 -13.77 -3.68 -8.26
N SER A 229 -12.65 -4.38 -8.22
CA SER A 229 -12.58 -5.81 -8.02
C SER A 229 -12.84 -6.21 -6.56
N GLY A 230 -12.68 -5.26 -5.64
CA GLY A 230 -12.68 -5.52 -4.20
C GLY A 230 -11.48 -6.36 -3.73
N SER A 231 -10.53 -6.67 -4.62
CA SER A 231 -9.37 -7.53 -4.36
C SER A 231 -8.02 -6.85 -4.53
N ASP A 232 -8.02 -5.57 -4.93
CA ASP A 232 -6.81 -4.76 -5.17
C ASP A 232 -6.55 -3.84 -3.96
N ASP A 233 -5.32 -3.46 -3.65
CA ASP A 233 -4.99 -2.64 -2.46
C ASP A 233 -5.32 -1.15 -2.58
N PHE A 234 -5.61 -0.69 -3.78
CA PHE A 234 -6.33 0.56 -4.05
C PHE A 234 -7.82 0.48 -3.71
N ASP A 235 -8.31 -0.67 -3.24
CA ASP A 235 -9.64 -0.78 -2.71
C ASP A 235 -9.78 0.12 -1.49
N ILE A 236 -10.59 1.16 -1.64
CA ILE A 236 -10.93 2.04 -0.55
C ILE A 236 -11.87 1.35 0.45
N GLY A 237 -12.31 0.11 0.17
CA GLY A 237 -13.24 -0.68 0.98
C GLY A 237 -12.96 -0.64 2.47
N PRO A 238 -11.70 -0.84 2.93
CA PRO A 238 -11.38 -0.66 4.34
C PRO A 238 -11.49 0.79 4.83
N THR A 239 -11.21 1.80 3.99
CA THR A 239 -11.50 3.20 4.31
C THR A 239 -13.00 3.48 4.38
N LEU A 240 -13.82 2.84 3.53
CA LEU A 240 -15.28 2.94 3.61
C LEU A 240 -15.82 2.37 4.91
N GLN A 241 -15.19 1.34 5.48
CA GLN A 241 -15.55 0.81 6.80
C GLN A 241 -15.36 1.83 7.93
N GLY A 242 -14.52 2.87 7.73
CA GLY A 242 -14.27 3.95 8.66
C GLY A 242 -15.12 5.21 8.45
N LEU A 243 -16.08 5.20 7.51
CA LEU A 243 -16.89 6.37 7.15
C LEU A 243 -18.35 6.23 7.62
N PRO A 244 -18.68 6.58 8.89
CA PRO A 244 -20.03 6.46 9.44
C PRO A 244 -21.05 7.49 8.88
N TYR A 245 -20.66 8.28 7.88
CA TYR A 245 -21.40 9.47 7.43
C TYR A 245 -22.09 9.31 6.07
N LEU A 246 -22.08 8.12 5.47
CA LEU A 246 -22.79 7.84 4.22
C LEU A 246 -24.30 7.70 4.49
N SER A 247 -25.16 8.07 3.53
CA SER A 247 -26.59 7.75 3.61
C SER A 247 -26.86 6.33 3.11
N ARG A 248 -26.25 5.97 1.97
CA ARG A 248 -26.38 4.67 1.30
C ARG A 248 -25.10 4.33 0.55
N LEU A 249 -24.80 3.04 0.45
CA LEU A 249 -23.73 2.49 -0.38
C LEU A 249 -24.33 1.53 -1.41
N ILE A 250 -24.04 1.76 -2.69
CA ILE A 250 -24.37 0.86 -3.79
C ILE A 250 -23.07 0.39 -4.43
N TRP A 251 -22.77 -0.89 -4.29
CA TRP A 251 -21.56 -1.51 -4.84
C TRP A 251 -21.89 -2.30 -6.09
N VAL A 252 -21.26 -1.95 -7.22
CA VAL A 252 -21.44 -2.63 -8.49
C VAL A 252 -20.30 -3.62 -8.71
N GLU A 253 -20.61 -4.90 -8.53
CA GLU A 253 -19.71 -5.99 -8.83
C GLU A 253 -19.89 -6.43 -10.29
N HIS A 254 -18.83 -6.31 -11.08
CA HIS A 254 -18.84 -6.73 -12.47
C HIS A 254 -18.98 -8.26 -12.56
N VAL A 255 -20.03 -8.72 -13.22
CA VAL A 255 -20.22 -10.14 -13.57
C VAL A 255 -20.49 -10.27 -15.06
N GLN A 256 -20.01 -11.37 -15.67
CA GLN A 256 -20.24 -11.64 -17.09
C GLN A 256 -21.66 -12.16 -17.40
N ASP A 257 -22.37 -12.63 -16.38
CA ASP A 257 -23.76 -13.10 -16.47
C ASP A 257 -24.69 -11.94 -16.87
N LEU A 258 -25.63 -12.20 -17.79
CA LEU A 258 -26.62 -11.24 -18.26
C LEU A 258 -27.75 -11.01 -17.24
N THR A 259 -27.86 -11.88 -16.23
CA THR A 259 -28.92 -11.76 -15.22
C THR A 259 -28.55 -10.73 -14.14
N LYS A 260 -29.20 -9.56 -14.22
CA LYS A 260 -29.15 -8.52 -13.19
C LYS A 260 -29.63 -9.06 -11.85
N LYS A 261 -28.81 -8.93 -10.80
CA LYS A 261 -29.18 -9.30 -9.43
C LYS A 261 -28.81 -8.19 -8.46
N ILE A 262 -29.74 -7.84 -7.60
CA ILE A 262 -29.56 -6.81 -6.57
C ILE A 262 -29.80 -7.45 -5.21
N TYR A 263 -28.94 -7.13 -4.28
CA TYR A 263 -28.98 -7.64 -2.92
C TYR A 263 -28.92 -6.48 -1.93
N LYS A 264 -29.80 -6.49 -0.93
CA LYS A 264 -29.67 -5.65 0.26
C LYS A 264 -28.88 -6.40 1.32
N VAL A 265 -27.85 -5.79 1.88
CA VAL A 265 -27.04 -6.40 2.95
C VAL A 265 -27.81 -6.29 4.27
N LYS A 266 -27.87 -7.39 5.02
CA LYS A 266 -28.55 -7.45 6.32
C LYS A 266 -27.75 -6.71 7.41
N LYS A 267 -28.46 -6.18 8.41
CA LYS A 267 -27.86 -5.57 9.61
C LYS A 267 -27.86 -6.60 10.74
N ASN A 268 -26.70 -6.81 11.38
CA ASN A 268 -26.40 -7.79 12.45
C ASN A 268 -26.13 -9.23 12.00
N HIS A 269 -24.85 -9.62 12.07
CA HIS A 269 -24.38 -10.98 11.86
C HIS A 269 -23.61 -11.43 13.11
N GLU A 270 -24.18 -12.36 13.88
CA GLU A 270 -23.46 -13.03 14.96
C GLU A 270 -22.45 -14.03 14.35
N ASN A 271 -21.15 -13.79 14.56
CA ASN A 271 -19.98 -14.67 14.30
C ASN A 271 -20.27 -16.03 13.63
N ARG A 272 -20.36 -16.07 12.29
CA ARG A 272 -20.43 -17.32 11.50
C ARG A 272 -19.68 -17.20 10.17
N ASP A 273 -19.17 -18.34 9.68
CA ASP A 273 -18.27 -18.55 8.52
C ASP A 273 -18.32 -17.49 7.39
N ILE A 274 -17.60 -16.38 7.61
CA ILE A 274 -17.37 -15.29 6.64
C ILE A 274 -16.36 -15.72 5.56
N ASP A 275 -15.59 -16.77 5.80
CA ASP A 275 -14.43 -17.14 4.98
C ASP A 275 -14.77 -17.65 3.57
N LEU A 276 -16.01 -18.08 3.35
CA LEU A 276 -16.52 -18.55 2.04
C LEU A 276 -16.98 -17.40 1.12
N LEU A 277 -17.03 -16.16 1.62
CA LEU A 277 -17.52 -14.99 0.87
C LEU A 277 -16.39 -14.32 0.06
N SER A 278 -16.76 -13.63 -1.03
CA SER A 278 -15.80 -12.80 -1.77
C SER A 278 -15.30 -11.65 -0.89
N GLN A 279 -14.17 -11.05 -1.24
CA GLN A 279 -13.61 -9.93 -0.48
C GLN A 279 -14.55 -8.71 -0.49
N SER A 280 -15.15 -8.39 -1.64
CA SER A 280 -16.19 -7.37 -1.79
C SER A 280 -17.38 -7.64 -0.86
N GLU A 281 -17.90 -8.87 -0.80
CA GLU A 281 -19.01 -9.25 0.07
C GLU A 281 -18.66 -9.04 1.55
N ARG A 282 -17.46 -9.44 1.99
CA ARG A 282 -16.97 -9.22 3.36
C ARG A 282 -16.90 -7.74 3.72
N ILE A 283 -16.39 -6.90 2.81
CA ILE A 283 -16.29 -5.46 3.02
C ILE A 283 -17.69 -4.86 3.22
N LEU A 284 -18.66 -5.24 2.39
CA LEU A 284 -20.02 -4.71 2.46
C LEU A 284 -20.74 -5.13 3.75
N ILE A 285 -20.55 -6.36 4.20
CA ILE A 285 -21.07 -6.84 5.49
C ILE A 285 -20.46 -6.05 6.66
N ASN A 286 -19.15 -5.83 6.62
CA ASN A 286 -18.47 -5.04 7.65
C ASN A 286 -18.95 -3.58 7.69
N ILE A 287 -19.22 -2.97 6.54
CA ILE A 287 -19.80 -1.61 6.47
C ILE A 287 -21.23 -1.61 7.02
N ALA A 288 -22.07 -2.55 6.60
CA ALA A 288 -23.47 -2.64 7.01
C ALA A 288 -23.67 -2.89 8.51
N SER A 289 -22.73 -3.59 9.15
CA SER A 289 -22.78 -3.92 10.59
C SER A 289 -22.35 -2.78 11.51
N ARG A 290 -21.54 -1.83 11.02
CA ARG A 290 -20.93 -0.77 11.86
C ARG A 290 -21.63 0.57 11.80
N ALA A 291 -22.50 0.78 10.82
CA ALA A 291 -23.11 2.08 10.57
C ALA A 291 -24.59 1.94 10.21
N GLU A 292 -25.37 3.01 10.44
CA GLU A 292 -26.78 3.04 10.05
C GLU A 292 -26.99 3.20 8.53
N ILE A 293 -26.03 2.82 7.71
CA ILE A 293 -26.03 2.95 6.25
C ILE A 293 -26.90 1.83 5.62
N GLU A 294 -27.63 2.14 4.56
CA GLU A 294 -28.19 1.10 3.69
C GLU A 294 -27.13 0.64 2.67
N VAL A 295 -26.83 -0.66 2.65
CA VAL A 295 -25.81 -1.21 1.75
C VAL A 295 -26.45 -2.16 0.74
N PHE A 296 -26.15 -1.94 -0.54
CA PHE A 296 -26.63 -2.73 -1.65
C PHE A 296 -25.46 -3.28 -2.48
N LEU A 297 -25.57 -4.53 -2.90
CA LEU A 297 -24.67 -5.18 -3.85
C LEU A 297 -25.43 -5.43 -5.15
N VAL A 298 -24.92 -4.86 -6.25
CA VAL A 298 -25.45 -5.04 -7.60
C VAL A 298 -24.47 -5.91 -8.37
N LYS A 299 -24.93 -7.08 -8.84
CA LYS A 299 -24.15 -7.94 -9.75
C LYS A 299 -24.67 -7.76 -11.17
N MET A 300 -23.92 -7.04 -11.99
CA MET A 300 -24.23 -6.74 -13.40
C MET A 300 -22.96 -6.33 -14.14
N LYS A 301 -22.94 -6.44 -15.47
CA LYS A 301 -21.91 -5.78 -16.28
C LYS A 301 -21.94 -4.27 -16.03
N THR A 302 -20.81 -3.71 -15.62
CA THR A 302 -20.72 -2.30 -15.20
C THR A 302 -21.15 -1.33 -16.30
N ILE A 303 -20.78 -1.59 -17.55
CA ILE A 303 -21.16 -0.75 -18.69
C ILE A 303 -22.67 -0.79 -18.96
N ASP A 304 -23.31 -1.96 -18.83
CA ASP A 304 -24.75 -2.11 -19.03
C ASP A 304 -25.51 -1.44 -17.88
N PHE A 305 -25.01 -1.58 -16.64
CA PHE A 305 -25.54 -0.87 -15.49
C PHE A 305 -25.51 0.65 -15.68
N VAL A 306 -24.40 1.18 -16.20
CA VAL A 306 -24.30 2.62 -16.50
C VAL A 306 -25.30 3.02 -17.58
N LYS A 307 -25.36 2.30 -18.71
CA LYS A 307 -26.20 2.67 -19.86
C LYS A 307 -27.70 2.50 -19.60
N GLU A 308 -28.08 1.39 -18.98
CA GLU A 308 -29.48 0.98 -18.88
C GLU A 308 -30.17 1.51 -17.63
N GLU A 309 -29.40 1.82 -16.59
CA GLU A 309 -29.94 2.20 -15.27
C GLU A 309 -29.50 3.62 -14.89
N LEU A 310 -28.20 3.85 -14.68
CA LEU A 310 -27.72 5.14 -14.18
C LEU A 310 -28.00 6.29 -15.16
N TRP A 311 -27.76 6.08 -16.45
CA TRP A 311 -27.95 7.12 -17.45
C TRP A 311 -29.43 7.52 -17.56
N LYS A 312 -30.33 6.53 -17.58
CA LYS A 312 -31.77 6.78 -17.71
C LYS A 312 -32.31 7.57 -16.52
N GLU A 313 -31.92 7.23 -15.30
CA GLU A 313 -32.46 7.88 -14.09
C GLU A 313 -31.80 9.23 -13.80
N LEU A 314 -30.47 9.30 -13.87
CA LEU A 314 -29.73 10.47 -13.42
C LEU A 314 -29.53 11.51 -14.52
N LEU A 315 -29.46 11.07 -15.78
CA LEU A 315 -29.15 11.90 -16.95
C LEU A 315 -30.27 11.85 -18.02
N HIS A 316 -31.54 11.72 -17.63
CA HIS A 316 -32.69 11.63 -18.55
C HIS A 316 -32.76 12.75 -19.61
N ASN A 317 -32.19 13.93 -19.33
CA ASN A 317 -32.16 15.08 -20.24
C ASN A 317 -30.91 15.13 -21.15
N VAL A 318 -30.01 14.16 -21.04
CA VAL A 318 -28.77 14.08 -21.83
C VAL A 318 -28.83 12.83 -22.70
N SER A 319 -28.74 13.02 -24.02
CA SER A 319 -28.71 11.90 -24.97
C SER A 319 -27.48 11.03 -24.75
N LEU A 320 -27.65 9.71 -24.87
CA LEU A 320 -26.53 8.77 -24.86
C LEU A 320 -25.59 9.12 -26.05
N PRO A 321 -24.27 9.31 -25.83
CA PRO A 321 -23.35 9.64 -26.92
C PRO A 321 -23.20 8.46 -27.88
N GLU A 322 -23.09 8.75 -29.18
CA GLU A 322 -22.71 7.75 -30.18
C GLU A 322 -21.20 7.51 -30.11
N ILE A 323 -20.79 6.33 -29.63
CA ILE A 323 -19.37 5.96 -29.54
C ILE A 323 -19.02 5.01 -30.68
N ILE A 324 -18.03 5.40 -31.50
CA ILE A 324 -17.47 4.54 -32.54
C ILE A 324 -16.49 3.57 -31.87
N GLU A 325 -16.87 2.29 -31.76
CA GLU A 325 -16.05 1.27 -31.08
C GLU A 325 -14.68 0.98 -31.75
N LYS A 326 -14.51 1.40 -33.01
CA LYS A 326 -13.26 1.27 -33.75
C LYS A 326 -12.53 2.61 -33.76
N SER A 327 -11.50 2.74 -32.92
CA SER A 327 -10.54 3.84 -33.02
C SER A 327 -9.93 3.89 -34.42
N THR A 328 -9.77 5.09 -34.97
CA THR A 328 -9.03 5.35 -36.22
C THR A 328 -7.52 5.24 -36.04
N HIS A 329 -7.04 5.16 -34.81
CA HIS A 329 -5.62 5.05 -34.46
C HIS A 329 -5.34 3.67 -33.88
N ILE A 330 -4.36 2.97 -34.47
CA ILE A 330 -3.92 1.66 -34.01
C ILE A 330 -2.93 1.88 -32.87
N ILE A 331 -3.40 1.70 -31.63
CA ILE A 331 -2.54 1.71 -30.46
C ILE A 331 -1.99 0.29 -30.27
N PRO A 332 -0.66 0.08 -30.19
CA PRO A 332 -0.08 -1.23 -29.93
C PRO A 332 -0.56 -1.79 -28.58
N GLY A 333 -0.60 -3.11 -28.46
CA GLY A 333 -0.93 -3.75 -27.19
C GLY A 333 0.11 -3.38 -26.12
N PHE A 334 -0.29 -3.29 -24.85
CA PHE A 334 0.61 -2.88 -23.76
C PHE A 334 1.93 -3.65 -23.75
N LYS A 335 1.91 -4.97 -23.95
CA LYS A 335 3.10 -5.84 -24.02
C LYS A 335 4.00 -5.54 -25.23
N GLU A 336 3.41 -5.20 -26.37
CA GLU A 336 4.16 -4.84 -27.58
C GLU A 336 4.85 -3.50 -27.39
N TRP A 337 4.09 -2.50 -26.92
CA TRP A 337 4.58 -1.15 -26.67
C TRP A 337 5.67 -1.12 -25.60
N THR A 338 5.42 -1.72 -24.43
CA THR A 338 6.42 -1.82 -23.36
C THR A 338 7.64 -2.63 -23.80
N GLY A 339 7.44 -3.67 -24.60
CA GLY A 339 8.53 -4.47 -25.14
C GLY A 339 9.54 -3.65 -25.96
N GLU A 340 9.11 -2.69 -26.77
CA GLU A 340 10.02 -1.84 -27.57
C GLU A 340 10.76 -0.81 -26.71
N GLU A 341 10.04 -0.14 -25.80
CA GLU A 341 10.62 0.84 -24.87
C GLU A 341 11.66 0.19 -23.93
N PHE A 342 11.36 -0.99 -23.38
CA PHE A 342 12.26 -1.70 -22.46
C PHE A 342 13.37 -2.48 -23.18
N LYS A 343 13.20 -2.86 -24.45
CA LYS A 343 14.30 -3.41 -25.28
C LYS A 343 15.45 -2.41 -25.40
N ASN A 344 15.15 -1.12 -25.50
CA ASN A 344 16.16 -0.07 -25.56
C ASN A 344 16.86 0.18 -24.20
N ALA A 345 16.27 -0.30 -23.09
CA ALA A 345 16.77 -0.12 -21.73
C ALA A 345 17.55 -1.33 -21.16
N GLU A 346 17.71 -2.43 -21.93
CA GLU A 346 18.35 -3.71 -21.56
C GLU A 346 18.53 -3.93 -20.04
N THR A 347 17.48 -4.45 -19.38
CA THR A 347 17.60 -4.82 -17.96
C THR A 347 18.50 -6.04 -17.85
N SER A 348 19.73 -5.85 -17.36
CA SER A 348 20.68 -6.94 -17.17
C SER A 348 20.10 -8.05 -16.30
N ASP A 349 20.47 -9.30 -16.55
CA ASP A 349 19.99 -10.44 -15.76
C ASP A 349 20.30 -10.27 -14.26
N VAL A 350 21.41 -9.60 -13.95
CA VAL A 350 21.76 -9.16 -12.60
C VAL A 350 20.64 -8.33 -11.96
N LYS A 351 20.15 -7.29 -12.64
CA LYS A 351 19.04 -6.45 -12.14
C LYS A 351 17.74 -7.23 -12.00
N LYS A 352 17.49 -8.22 -12.86
CA LYS A 352 16.30 -9.09 -12.74
C LYS A 352 16.31 -9.87 -11.43
N TYR A 353 17.44 -10.49 -11.07
CA TYR A 353 17.57 -11.16 -9.77
C TYR A 353 17.53 -10.18 -8.59
N MET A 354 18.00 -8.93 -8.75
CA MET A 354 17.84 -7.90 -7.72
C MET A 354 16.37 -7.58 -7.47
N LEU A 355 15.56 -7.43 -8.54
CA LEU A 355 14.12 -7.21 -8.46
C LEU A 355 13.42 -8.37 -7.73
N SER A 356 13.67 -9.61 -8.15
CA SER A 356 13.08 -10.80 -7.50
C SER A 356 13.48 -10.89 -6.03
N CYS A 357 14.77 -10.69 -5.69
CA CYS A 357 15.22 -10.63 -4.30
C CYS A 357 14.46 -9.58 -3.51
N SER A 358 14.25 -8.39 -4.07
CA SER A 358 13.53 -7.32 -3.37
C SER A 358 12.05 -7.64 -3.17
N ILE A 359 11.38 -8.29 -4.13
CA ILE A 359 9.98 -8.70 -3.98
C ILE A 359 9.86 -9.78 -2.90
N TYR A 360 10.67 -10.84 -3.00
CA TYR A 360 10.63 -11.93 -2.03
C TYR A 360 11.04 -11.47 -0.62
N ARG A 361 11.90 -10.46 -0.49
CA ARG A 361 12.27 -9.87 0.80
C ARG A 361 11.10 -9.23 1.51
N ASP A 362 10.40 -8.35 0.83
CA ASP A 362 9.26 -7.64 1.41
C ASP A 362 8.14 -8.65 1.76
N LEU A 363 7.97 -9.69 0.94
CA LEU A 363 7.04 -10.78 1.21
C LEU A 363 7.59 -11.90 2.13
N ASN A 364 8.78 -11.72 2.73
CA ASN A 364 9.39 -12.62 3.70
C ASN A 364 9.60 -14.08 3.23
N HIS A 365 9.92 -14.29 1.95
CA HIS A 365 10.24 -15.61 1.39
C HIS A 365 11.75 -15.90 1.45
N ASP A 366 12.27 -16.16 2.66
CA ASP A 366 13.71 -16.30 2.94
C ASP A 366 14.45 -17.30 2.02
N ASN A 367 13.83 -18.44 1.68
CA ASN A 367 14.44 -19.44 0.78
C ASN A 367 14.58 -18.91 -0.65
N ALA A 368 13.56 -18.20 -1.15
CA ALA A 368 13.58 -17.63 -2.49
C ALA A 368 14.59 -16.49 -2.58
N ILE A 369 14.70 -15.66 -1.52
CA ILE A 369 15.74 -14.62 -1.40
C ILE A 369 17.13 -15.24 -1.49
N PHE A 370 17.39 -16.31 -0.71
CA PHE A 370 18.69 -16.98 -0.72
C PHE A 370 19.04 -17.51 -2.12
N SER A 371 18.13 -18.26 -2.75
CA SER A 371 18.37 -18.83 -4.08
C SER A 371 18.58 -17.76 -5.16
N ASN A 372 17.75 -16.70 -5.16
CA ASN A 372 17.89 -15.60 -6.11
C ASN A 372 19.18 -14.81 -5.86
N ALA A 373 19.59 -14.61 -4.61
CA ALA A 373 20.82 -13.91 -4.27
C ALA A 373 22.07 -14.71 -4.67
N GLU A 374 22.07 -16.04 -4.51
CA GLU A 374 23.18 -16.88 -4.99
C GLU A 374 23.32 -16.84 -6.52
N LYS A 375 22.22 -17.01 -7.25
CA LYS A 375 22.20 -16.94 -8.72
C LYS A 375 22.65 -15.56 -9.21
N GLY A 376 22.08 -14.49 -8.62
CA GLY A 376 22.42 -13.12 -8.92
C GLY A 376 23.89 -12.79 -8.64
N LEU A 377 24.44 -13.27 -7.51
CA LEU A 377 25.84 -13.08 -7.17
C LEU A 377 26.77 -13.77 -8.18
N LYS A 378 26.42 -14.98 -8.63
CA LYS A 378 27.18 -15.71 -9.65
C LYS A 378 27.22 -14.92 -10.97
N LEU A 379 26.08 -14.37 -11.39
CA LEU A 379 25.99 -13.54 -12.60
C LEU A 379 26.74 -12.22 -12.47
N ALA A 380 26.63 -11.55 -11.32
CA ALA A 380 27.34 -10.31 -11.05
C ALA A 380 28.86 -10.52 -11.03
N LYS A 381 29.33 -11.71 -10.61
CA LYS A 381 30.74 -12.09 -10.73
C LYS A 381 31.15 -12.37 -12.17
N SER A 382 30.34 -13.06 -12.97
CA SER A 382 30.69 -13.36 -14.36
C SER A 382 30.62 -12.16 -15.30
N SER A 383 29.89 -11.12 -14.92
CA SER A 383 29.76 -9.86 -15.68
C SER A 383 30.62 -8.72 -15.14
N ASP A 384 31.49 -9.00 -14.14
CA ASP A 384 32.30 -8.00 -13.44
C ASP A 384 31.51 -6.81 -12.87
N ASP A 385 30.21 -7.00 -12.57
CA ASP A 385 29.37 -6.01 -11.88
C ASP A 385 29.65 -6.04 -10.38
N ILE A 386 30.79 -5.48 -9.99
CA ILE A 386 31.27 -5.38 -8.61
C ILE A 386 30.21 -4.71 -7.71
N ALA A 387 29.51 -3.69 -8.22
CA ALA A 387 28.52 -2.98 -7.45
C ALA A 387 27.35 -3.89 -7.04
N SER A 388 26.81 -4.69 -7.95
CA SER A 388 25.71 -5.61 -7.67
C SER A 388 26.14 -6.81 -6.81
N GLN A 389 27.42 -7.19 -6.83
CA GLN A 389 27.92 -8.23 -5.92
C GLN A 389 27.67 -7.85 -4.44
N SER A 390 27.98 -6.62 -4.03
CA SER A 390 27.71 -6.16 -2.65
C SER A 390 26.23 -6.29 -2.26
N TYR A 391 25.29 -6.03 -3.18
CA TYR A 391 23.86 -6.19 -2.90
C TYR A 391 23.52 -7.65 -2.54
N PHE A 392 23.96 -8.60 -3.36
CA PHE A 392 23.68 -10.01 -3.11
C PHE A 392 24.40 -10.56 -1.88
N GLN A 393 25.67 -10.17 -1.65
CA GLN A 393 26.39 -10.53 -0.44
C GLN A 393 25.63 -10.07 0.80
N ASN A 394 25.12 -8.83 0.78
CA ASN A 394 24.31 -8.31 1.88
C ASN A 394 23.03 -9.12 2.12
N HIS A 395 22.31 -9.51 1.06
CA HIS A 395 21.11 -10.35 1.22
C HIS A 395 21.43 -11.74 1.75
N LEU A 396 22.49 -12.38 1.27
CA LEU A 396 22.96 -13.66 1.81
C LEU A 396 23.32 -13.51 3.29
N GLY A 397 24.02 -12.44 3.67
CA GLY A 397 24.35 -12.14 5.06
C GLY A 397 23.11 -12.02 5.95
N LEU A 398 22.08 -11.28 5.50
CA LEU A 398 20.83 -11.12 6.25
C LEU A 398 20.07 -12.44 6.43
N ILE A 399 20.02 -13.30 5.40
CA ILE A 399 19.37 -14.61 5.52
C ILE A 399 20.12 -15.53 6.48
N ASN A 400 21.45 -15.56 6.42
CA ASN A 400 22.25 -16.36 7.36
C ASN A 400 22.12 -15.83 8.79
N LEU A 401 22.02 -14.51 8.95
CA LEU A 401 21.74 -13.90 10.25
C LEU A 401 20.38 -14.35 10.82
N LYS A 402 19.31 -14.39 10.00
CA LYS A 402 18.00 -14.90 10.42
C LYS A 402 18.03 -16.39 10.80
N LYS A 403 18.86 -17.19 10.10
CA LYS A 403 19.08 -18.61 10.40
C LYS A 403 19.88 -18.84 11.68
N GLY A 404 20.62 -17.84 12.16
CA GLY A 404 21.55 -17.95 13.29
C GLY A 404 22.95 -18.41 12.88
N GLU A 405 23.23 -18.42 11.58
CA GLU A 405 24.55 -18.74 10.99
C GLU A 405 25.43 -17.48 11.04
N PHE A 406 25.79 -17.07 12.25
CA PHE A 406 26.42 -15.76 12.51
C PHE A 406 27.80 -15.60 11.84
N LYS A 407 28.56 -16.69 11.73
CA LYS A 407 29.91 -16.65 11.13
C LYS A 407 29.81 -16.45 9.62
N GLU A 408 28.91 -17.19 8.98
CA GLU A 408 28.61 -17.08 7.56
C GLU A 408 28.04 -15.69 7.25
N ALA A 409 27.12 -15.20 8.07
CA ALA A 409 26.58 -13.85 7.96
C ALA A 409 27.67 -12.77 8.04
N LEU A 410 28.61 -12.92 8.97
CA LEU A 410 29.73 -12.00 9.14
C LEU A 410 30.64 -11.99 7.90
N ASP A 411 31.02 -13.16 7.39
CA ASP A 411 31.82 -13.30 6.17
C ASP A 411 31.14 -12.63 4.95
N TYR A 412 29.83 -12.78 4.82
CA TYR A 412 29.05 -12.10 3.78
C TYR A 412 29.06 -10.58 3.93
N PHE A 413 28.87 -10.05 5.14
CA PHE A 413 28.89 -8.60 5.37
C PHE A 413 30.30 -8.00 5.25
N GLU A 414 31.34 -8.71 5.67
CA GLU A 414 32.74 -8.30 5.48
C GLU A 414 33.11 -8.23 3.99
N LYS A 415 32.68 -9.20 3.18
CA LYS A 415 32.83 -9.14 1.71
C LYS A 415 32.06 -7.97 1.11
N SER A 416 30.83 -7.71 1.57
CA SER A 416 30.06 -6.55 1.13
C SER A 416 30.75 -5.23 1.51
N LEU A 417 31.36 -5.16 2.69
CA LEU A 417 32.14 -4.01 3.17
C LEU A 417 33.38 -3.77 2.30
N GLU A 418 34.17 -4.82 2.03
CA GLU A 418 35.34 -4.75 1.15
C GLU A 418 34.97 -4.24 -0.24
N ILE A 419 33.91 -4.79 -0.84
CA ILE A 419 33.41 -4.33 -2.14
C ILE A 419 32.99 -2.86 -2.08
N ALA A 420 32.28 -2.44 -1.03
CA ALA A 420 31.86 -1.05 -0.87
C ALA A 420 33.04 -0.08 -0.78
N GLU A 421 34.14 -0.50 -0.13
CA GLU A 421 35.40 0.24 -0.08
C GLU A 421 36.07 0.30 -1.45
N GLN A 422 36.15 -0.81 -2.18
CA GLN A 422 36.74 -0.88 -3.52
C GLN A 422 36.05 0.08 -4.50
N ILE A 423 34.72 0.18 -4.46
CA ILE A 423 33.94 1.07 -5.34
C ILE A 423 33.72 2.47 -4.75
N ASN A 424 34.35 2.79 -3.61
CA ASN A 424 34.20 4.06 -2.90
C ASN A 424 32.73 4.47 -2.65
N ASN A 425 31.87 3.52 -2.26
CA ASN A 425 30.46 3.78 -2.00
C ASN A 425 30.19 3.90 -0.48
N PRO A 426 30.03 5.13 0.06
CA PRO A 426 29.86 5.35 1.49
C PRO A 426 28.55 4.78 2.05
N LEU A 427 27.46 4.78 1.25
CA LEU A 427 26.17 4.25 1.68
C LEU A 427 26.22 2.72 1.85
N LYS A 428 26.77 2.01 0.87
CA LYS A 428 26.96 0.54 0.98
C LYS A 428 27.90 0.18 2.12
N LYS A 429 28.95 0.98 2.33
CA LYS A 429 29.86 0.84 3.48
C LYS A 429 29.12 0.96 4.80
N ALA A 430 28.27 1.99 4.95
CA ALA A 430 27.47 2.22 6.14
C ALA A 430 26.48 1.07 6.41
N ILE A 431 25.82 0.56 5.38
CA ILE A 431 24.90 -0.59 5.49
C ILE A 431 25.65 -1.83 5.99
N SER A 432 26.80 -2.17 5.38
CA SER A 432 27.58 -3.33 5.80
C SER A 432 28.09 -3.20 7.23
N LEU A 433 28.59 -2.02 7.63
CA LEU A 433 29.01 -1.74 9.01
C LEU A 433 27.85 -1.91 10.00
N SER A 434 26.66 -1.37 9.69
CA SER A 434 25.48 -1.54 10.53
C SER A 434 25.11 -3.02 10.68
N ASN A 435 25.16 -3.80 9.62
CA ASN A 435 24.84 -5.23 9.68
C ASN A 435 25.88 -6.03 10.48
N ILE A 436 27.18 -5.69 10.37
CA ILE A 436 28.25 -6.24 11.21
C ILE A 436 28.00 -5.89 12.69
N GLY A 437 27.59 -4.65 12.98
CA GLY A 437 27.21 -4.23 14.32
C GLY A 437 26.06 -5.08 14.90
N GLN A 438 25.05 -5.37 14.08
CA GLN A 438 23.93 -6.25 14.47
C GLN A 438 24.37 -7.67 14.79
N ILE A 439 25.35 -8.21 14.07
CA ILE A 439 25.94 -9.51 14.41
C ILE A 439 26.57 -9.46 15.81
N TYR A 440 27.35 -8.42 16.11
CA TYR A 440 27.99 -8.29 17.43
C TYR A 440 26.98 -8.13 18.58
N MET A 441 25.81 -7.54 18.32
CA MET A 441 24.70 -7.45 19.29
C MET A 441 23.99 -8.79 19.55
N ARG A 442 23.86 -9.67 18.54
CA ARG A 442 23.04 -10.90 18.64
C ARG A 442 23.78 -12.14 19.19
N GLN A 443 25.01 -12.00 19.65
CA GLN A 443 25.91 -13.10 20.01
C GLN A 443 25.60 -13.87 21.32
N ASN A 444 24.34 -13.87 21.79
CA ASN A 444 23.97 -14.61 23.01
C ASN A 444 23.63 -16.09 22.78
N GLU A 445 23.66 -16.60 21.55
CA GLU A 445 23.39 -18.02 21.28
C GLU A 445 24.49 -18.69 20.43
N ARG A 446 25.46 -19.25 21.16
CA ARG A 446 26.40 -20.31 20.75
C ARG A 446 27.48 -19.94 19.70
N LYS A 447 28.65 -19.51 20.21
CA LYS A 447 30.04 -19.68 19.66
C LYS A 447 30.78 -18.46 19.08
N LEU A 448 30.26 -17.24 19.20
CA LEU A 448 31.05 -16.00 19.05
C LEU A 448 30.91 -15.16 20.32
N GLU A 449 31.98 -14.48 20.73
CA GLU A 449 32.05 -13.71 21.99
C GLU A 449 31.30 -12.38 21.83
N PHE A 450 30.21 -12.17 22.62
CA PHE A 450 29.40 -10.95 22.66
C PHE A 450 30.29 -9.70 22.87
N LYS A 451 30.23 -8.76 21.91
CA LYS A 451 31.11 -7.58 21.83
C LYS A 451 30.30 -6.30 21.60
N PRO A 452 29.60 -5.79 22.62
CA PRO A 452 28.80 -4.56 22.51
C PRO A 452 29.66 -3.37 22.06
N ASP A 453 30.90 -3.24 22.55
CA ASP A 453 31.83 -2.19 22.13
C ASP A 453 32.05 -2.18 20.60
N LYS A 454 32.20 -3.36 19.99
CA LYS A 454 32.36 -3.47 18.53
C LYS A 454 31.07 -3.14 17.79
N ALA A 455 29.92 -3.48 18.36
CA ALA A 455 28.64 -3.09 17.78
C ALA A 455 28.50 -1.57 17.76
N VAL A 456 28.70 -0.92 18.90
CA VAL A 456 28.66 0.53 19.07
C VAL A 456 29.67 1.22 18.14
N GLU A 457 30.89 0.70 18.03
CA GLU A 457 31.90 1.23 17.11
C GLU A 457 31.41 1.19 15.65
N ASN A 458 30.89 0.06 15.20
CA ASN A 458 30.39 -0.11 13.83
C ASN A 458 29.17 0.76 13.56
N TYR A 459 28.21 0.83 14.48
CA TYR A 459 27.05 1.71 14.36
C TYR A 459 27.44 3.19 14.31
N ASN A 460 28.39 3.64 15.12
CA ASN A 460 28.90 5.02 15.08
C ASN A 460 29.67 5.34 13.79
N LYS A 461 30.35 4.36 13.19
CA LYS A 461 30.97 4.54 11.86
C LYS A 461 29.89 4.64 10.78
N ALA A 462 28.87 3.79 10.82
CA ALA A 462 27.74 3.83 9.88
C ALA A 462 26.95 5.15 10.00
N LEU A 463 26.63 5.59 11.23
CA LEU A 463 25.93 6.83 11.51
C LEU A 463 26.64 8.04 10.89
N ARG A 464 27.96 8.17 11.11
CA ARG A 464 28.77 9.25 10.52
C ARG A 464 28.73 9.26 8.99
N LEU A 465 28.72 8.07 8.37
CA LEU A 465 28.61 7.97 6.91
C LEU A 465 27.23 8.39 6.41
N PHE A 466 26.15 7.93 7.05
CA PHE A 466 24.80 8.34 6.69
C PHE A 466 24.58 9.85 6.88
N GLU A 467 25.10 10.43 7.96
CA GLU A 467 25.08 11.88 8.18
C GLU A 467 25.83 12.64 7.09
N ALA A 468 27.03 12.18 6.73
CA ALA A 468 27.82 12.78 5.65
C ALA A 468 27.13 12.71 4.28
N GLN A 469 26.31 11.67 4.06
CA GLN A 469 25.52 11.49 2.83
C GLN A 469 24.11 12.10 2.92
N GLN A 470 23.75 12.74 4.05
CA GLN A 470 22.42 13.26 4.34
C GLN A 470 21.31 12.20 4.22
N ASP A 471 21.65 10.91 4.41
CA ASP A 471 20.70 9.81 4.38
C ASP A 471 19.98 9.70 5.74
N GLN A 472 18.81 10.34 5.81
CA GLN A 472 17.98 10.36 7.01
C GLN A 472 17.51 8.96 7.40
N TRP A 473 17.24 8.07 6.43
CA TRP A 473 16.76 6.73 6.73
C TRP A 473 17.85 5.87 7.36
N GLY A 474 19.04 5.86 6.76
CA GLY A 474 20.20 5.17 7.34
C GLY A 474 20.55 5.69 8.73
N LYS A 475 20.43 7.01 8.97
CA LYS A 475 20.59 7.63 10.28
C LYS A 475 19.58 7.11 11.30
N ILE A 476 18.28 7.10 10.95
CA ILE A 476 17.20 6.60 11.82
C ILE A 476 17.47 5.15 12.25
N VAL A 477 17.85 4.28 11.32
CA VAL A 477 18.15 2.86 11.61
C VAL A 477 19.36 2.73 12.54
N CYS A 478 20.42 3.52 12.32
CA CYS A 478 21.60 3.52 13.19
C CYS A 478 21.29 3.99 14.61
N LEU A 479 20.47 5.06 14.75
CA LEU A 479 20.06 5.55 16.06
C LEU A 479 19.26 4.50 16.83
N ASN A 480 18.35 3.78 16.16
CA ASN A 480 17.63 2.67 16.80
C ASN A 480 18.57 1.54 17.27
N ASN A 481 19.55 1.17 16.44
CA ASN A 481 20.52 0.13 16.79
C ASN A 481 21.47 0.57 17.93
N LEU A 482 21.86 1.85 17.95
CA LEU A 482 22.62 2.44 19.05
C LEU A 482 21.81 2.48 20.34
N ALA A 483 20.51 2.75 20.26
CA ALA A 483 19.63 2.70 21.42
C ALA A 483 19.57 1.28 22.01
N GLU A 484 19.40 0.25 21.16
CA GLU A 484 19.48 -1.15 21.60
C GLU A 484 20.82 -1.44 22.30
N ALA A 485 21.94 -1.02 21.71
CA ALA A 485 23.26 -1.20 22.31
C ALA A 485 23.40 -0.49 23.67
N SER A 486 22.93 0.75 23.79
CA SER A 486 22.95 1.49 25.06
C SER A 486 22.07 0.84 26.13
N LEU A 487 20.94 0.22 25.78
CA LEU A 487 20.14 -0.55 26.73
C LEU A 487 20.88 -1.77 27.27
N TRP A 488 21.61 -2.48 26.41
CA TRP A 488 22.45 -3.62 26.83
C TRP A 488 23.58 -3.19 27.78
N GLU A 489 24.11 -1.99 27.61
CA GLU A 489 25.09 -1.39 28.53
C GLU A 489 24.46 -0.84 29.82
N GLY A 490 23.13 -0.82 29.92
CA GLY A 490 22.39 -0.25 31.05
C GLY A 490 22.21 1.27 30.98
N ASP A 491 22.64 1.94 29.91
CA ASP A 491 22.46 3.38 29.69
C ASP A 491 21.12 3.68 29.00
N GLN A 492 20.06 3.58 29.79
CA GLN A 492 18.69 3.82 29.34
C GLN A 492 18.45 5.30 28.96
N GLN A 493 19.17 6.25 29.57
CA GLN A 493 19.06 7.68 29.23
C GLN A 493 19.57 7.95 27.83
N GLN A 494 20.73 7.39 27.50
CA GLN A 494 21.31 7.53 26.17
C GLN A 494 20.49 6.79 25.11
N ALA A 495 19.94 5.63 25.44
CA ALA A 495 19.01 4.92 24.55
C ALA A 495 17.76 5.77 24.23
N LEU A 496 17.14 6.37 25.24
CA LEU A 496 15.98 7.24 25.04
C LEU A 496 16.32 8.46 24.17
N LYS A 497 17.50 9.07 24.38
CA LYS A 497 17.97 10.20 23.56
C LYS A 497 18.08 9.82 22.08
N TYR A 498 18.67 8.66 21.78
CA TYR A 498 18.77 8.17 20.40
C TYR A 498 17.39 7.89 19.78
N LEU A 499 16.48 7.26 20.53
CA LEU A 499 15.12 6.99 20.03
C LEU A 499 14.29 8.25 19.84
N MET A 500 14.42 9.26 20.70
CA MET A 500 13.73 10.54 20.52
C MET A 500 14.20 11.28 19.26
N GLU A 501 15.51 11.24 18.97
CA GLU A 501 16.04 11.78 17.71
C GLU A 501 15.51 11.00 16.50
N ALA A 502 15.53 9.66 16.56
CA ALA A 502 14.97 8.82 15.50
C ALA A 502 13.46 9.08 15.31
N LEU A 503 12.71 9.28 16.40
CA LEU A 503 11.28 9.58 16.37
C LEU A 503 10.99 10.92 15.70
N PHE A 504 11.81 11.94 15.95
CA PHE A 504 11.66 13.23 15.29
C PHE A 504 11.88 13.12 13.78
N LEU A 505 12.95 12.44 13.36
CA LEU A 505 13.28 12.27 11.94
C LEU A 505 12.23 11.41 11.21
N VAL A 506 11.78 10.32 11.81
CA VAL A 506 10.78 9.44 11.17
C VAL A 506 9.43 10.11 11.02
N GLN A 507 9.06 11.02 11.92
CA GLN A 507 7.87 11.86 11.79
C GLN A 507 7.96 12.82 10.59
N GLN A 508 9.14 13.39 10.33
CA GLN A 508 9.36 14.23 9.14
C GLN A 508 9.27 13.43 7.85
N LEU A 509 9.73 12.17 7.85
CA LEU A 509 9.63 11.27 6.70
C LEU A 509 8.23 10.67 6.50
N GLY A 510 7.32 10.83 7.47
CA GLY A 510 5.97 10.26 7.39
C GLY A 510 5.92 8.73 7.42
N ASN A 511 6.95 8.05 7.91
CA ASN A 511 6.96 6.58 8.01
C ASN A 511 6.23 6.14 9.30
N LEU A 512 4.95 5.81 9.19
CA LEU A 512 4.10 5.41 10.32
C LEU A 512 4.54 4.10 10.98
N GLU A 513 4.97 3.11 10.19
CA GLU A 513 5.43 1.81 10.70
C GLU A 513 6.66 1.99 11.61
N PHE A 514 7.68 2.67 11.10
CA PHE A 514 8.91 2.86 11.86
C PHE A 514 8.69 3.86 13.01
N LYS A 515 7.78 4.83 12.87
CA LYS A 515 7.29 5.64 14.00
C LYS A 515 6.71 4.73 15.09
N ALA A 516 5.85 3.77 14.73
CA ALA A 516 5.28 2.85 15.70
C ALA A 516 6.33 1.95 16.33
N THR A 517 7.32 1.47 15.57
CA THR A 517 8.48 0.73 16.11
C THR A 517 9.26 1.54 17.13
N ILE A 518 9.65 2.77 16.81
CA ILE A 518 10.38 3.63 17.75
C ILE A 518 9.52 3.97 18.98
N THR A 519 8.24 4.27 18.79
CA THR A 519 7.31 4.60 19.89
C THR A 519 7.12 3.40 20.83
N ASN A 520 7.00 2.19 20.26
CA ASN A 520 6.91 0.95 21.03
C ASN A 520 8.21 0.67 21.82
N ASN A 521 9.37 0.89 21.20
CA ASN A 521 10.67 0.75 21.87
C ASN A 521 10.83 1.77 23.01
N ILE A 522 10.42 3.02 22.80
CA ILE A 522 10.40 4.05 23.85
C ILE A 522 9.50 3.59 25.01
N GLY A 523 8.30 3.09 24.73
CA GLY A 523 7.39 2.58 25.76
C GLY A 523 7.99 1.43 26.57
N GLY A 524 8.64 0.48 25.89
CA GLY A 524 9.36 -0.63 26.54
C GLY A 524 10.56 -0.20 27.38
N ILE A 525 11.23 0.92 27.06
CA ILE A 525 12.30 1.46 27.90
C ILE A 525 11.72 2.19 29.11
N ILE A 526 10.71 3.04 28.91
CA ILE A 526 10.10 3.80 30.00
C ILE A 526 9.48 2.88 31.04
N SER A 527 8.93 1.73 30.63
CA SER A 527 8.35 0.76 31.58
C SER A 527 9.36 0.25 32.60
N THR A 528 10.65 0.19 32.24
CA THR A 528 11.73 -0.22 33.15
C THR A 528 12.09 0.84 34.20
N TRP A 529 11.57 2.07 34.08
CA TRP A 529 11.77 3.19 35.03
C TRP A 529 10.62 3.34 36.03
N GLU A 530 9.72 2.37 36.13
CA GLU A 530 8.49 2.41 36.95
C GLU A 530 7.52 3.54 36.59
N ASN A 531 7.77 4.33 35.54
CA ASN A 531 6.79 5.26 34.97
C ASN A 531 5.87 4.52 33.99
N LEU A 532 5.09 3.60 34.55
CA LEU A 532 4.27 2.65 33.80
C LEU A 532 3.12 3.34 33.04
N ASP A 533 2.65 4.50 33.52
CA ASP A 533 1.59 5.27 32.85
C ASP A 533 2.07 5.91 31.53
N ASP A 534 3.26 6.51 31.52
CA ASP A 534 3.84 7.06 30.29
C ASP A 534 4.20 5.93 29.32
N ALA A 535 4.68 4.78 29.82
CA ALA A 535 4.95 3.60 29.02
C ALA A 535 3.67 3.08 28.32
N LEU A 536 2.57 2.93 29.07
CA LEU A 536 1.27 2.53 28.53
C LEU A 536 0.82 3.47 27.42
N LYS A 537 0.96 4.79 27.62
CA LYS A 537 0.60 5.79 26.60
C LYS A 537 1.38 5.58 25.30
N GLN A 538 2.71 5.41 25.39
CA GLN A 538 3.53 5.20 24.19
C GLN A 538 3.20 3.88 23.48
N VAL A 539 3.04 2.78 24.23
CA VAL A 539 2.71 1.48 23.62
C VAL A 539 1.30 1.49 23.03
N HIS A 540 0.33 2.17 23.64
CA HIS A 540 -1.00 2.37 23.04
C HIS A 540 -0.97 3.24 21.79
N ASP A 541 -0.18 4.32 21.77
CA ASP A 541 0.00 5.13 20.57
C ASP A 541 0.61 4.30 19.44
N ALA A 542 1.62 3.47 19.73
CA ALA A 542 2.19 2.52 18.77
C ALA A 542 1.16 1.50 18.30
N LEU A 543 0.41 0.87 19.22
CA LEU A 543 -0.63 -0.10 18.92
C LEU A 543 -1.70 0.48 17.99
N ASN A 544 -2.17 1.69 18.26
CA ASN A 544 -3.15 2.38 17.42
C ASN A 544 -2.60 2.59 16.01
N ILE A 545 -1.37 3.09 15.87
CA ILE A 545 -0.74 3.27 14.57
C ILE A 545 -0.62 1.92 13.84
N ARG A 546 -0.17 0.87 14.53
CA ARG A 546 -0.02 -0.46 13.94
C ARG A 546 -1.34 -1.09 13.55
N GLN A 547 -2.41 -0.86 14.31
CA GLN A 547 -3.77 -1.26 13.91
C GLN A 547 -4.27 -0.47 12.70
N GLU A 548 -3.99 0.83 12.64
CA GLU A 548 -4.40 1.70 11.53
C GLU A 548 -3.73 1.32 10.20
N ILE A 549 -2.41 1.10 10.22
CA ILE A 549 -1.65 0.66 9.03
C ILE A 549 -1.85 -0.83 8.74
N GLY A 550 -2.42 -1.52 9.72
CA GLY A 550 -2.42 -2.95 9.83
C GLY A 550 -1.03 -3.56 9.65
N ASP A 551 -0.34 -3.64 10.77
CA ASP A 551 0.83 -4.46 10.95
C ASP A 551 0.54 -5.48 12.06
N LEU A 552 -0.03 -6.63 11.71
CA LEU A 552 -0.34 -7.70 12.66
C LEU A 552 0.86 -8.12 13.51
N ARG A 553 2.05 -8.20 12.90
CA ARG A 553 3.27 -8.62 13.61
C ARG A 553 3.61 -7.60 14.70
N GLY A 554 3.62 -6.32 14.36
CA GLY A 554 3.90 -5.29 15.34
C GLY A 554 2.73 -5.05 16.32
N VAL A 555 1.47 -5.31 15.94
CA VAL A 555 0.35 -5.37 16.90
C VAL A 555 0.62 -6.43 17.95
N ALA A 556 1.13 -7.60 17.55
CA ALA A 556 1.56 -8.65 18.46
C ALA A 556 2.73 -8.18 19.35
N ASP A 557 3.73 -7.48 18.79
CA ASP A 557 4.83 -6.87 19.57
C ASP A 557 4.31 -5.85 20.61
N CYS A 558 3.30 -5.03 20.26
CA CYS A 558 2.70 -4.08 21.19
C CYS A 558 1.93 -4.80 22.31
N PHE A 559 1.20 -5.87 21.99
CA PHE A 559 0.53 -6.66 23.03
C PHE A 559 1.51 -7.37 23.97
N HIS A 560 2.68 -7.77 23.48
CA HIS A 560 3.76 -8.27 24.32
C HIS A 560 4.18 -7.22 25.36
N ASN A 561 4.53 -6.02 24.87
CA ASN A 561 4.96 -4.93 25.74
C ASN A 561 3.86 -4.48 26.71
N LEU A 562 2.60 -4.45 26.29
CA LEU A 562 1.47 -4.19 27.20
C LEU A 562 1.37 -5.28 28.28
N GLY A 563 1.56 -6.54 27.90
CA GLY A 563 1.63 -7.67 28.82
C GLY A 563 2.69 -7.46 29.89
N ASP A 564 3.92 -7.12 29.47
CA ASP A 564 5.04 -6.86 30.37
C ASP A 564 4.77 -5.66 31.30
N ILE A 565 4.23 -4.57 30.76
CA ILE A 565 3.87 -3.38 31.56
C ILE A 565 2.82 -3.73 32.61
N PHE A 566 1.74 -4.42 32.24
CA PHE A 566 0.70 -4.84 33.20
C PHE A 566 1.23 -5.84 34.22
N PHE A 567 2.15 -6.72 33.82
CA PHE A 567 2.82 -7.63 34.74
C PHE A 567 3.62 -6.86 35.79
N HIS A 568 4.40 -5.85 35.39
CA HIS A 568 5.14 -4.97 36.30
C HIS A 568 4.22 -4.11 37.18
N GLN A 569 3.01 -3.77 36.72
CA GLN A 569 1.96 -3.13 37.55
C GLN A 569 1.25 -4.10 38.52
N ASN A 570 1.59 -5.40 38.49
CA ASN A 570 0.89 -6.48 39.21
C ASN A 570 -0.57 -6.68 38.77
N GLU A 571 -0.93 -6.23 37.56
CA GLU A 571 -2.22 -6.41 36.93
C GLU A 571 -2.27 -7.71 36.10
N TYR A 572 -2.02 -8.85 36.75
CA TYR A 572 -1.78 -10.13 36.06
C TYR A 572 -2.90 -10.58 35.11
N ASN A 573 -4.16 -10.24 35.41
CA ASN A 573 -5.28 -10.55 34.52
C ASN A 573 -5.19 -9.78 33.19
N LYS A 574 -4.81 -8.49 33.22
CA LYS A 574 -4.61 -7.68 32.02
C LYS A 574 -3.34 -8.09 31.25
N ALA A 575 -2.30 -8.49 31.98
CA ALA A 575 -1.10 -9.06 31.38
C ALA A 575 -1.43 -10.32 30.58
N LEU A 576 -2.14 -11.26 31.21
CA LEU A 576 -2.59 -12.50 30.58
C LEU A 576 -3.51 -12.25 29.39
N GLU A 577 -4.42 -11.28 29.46
CA GLU A 577 -5.26 -10.89 28.32
C GLU A 577 -4.40 -10.41 27.14
N SER A 578 -3.39 -9.58 27.41
CA SER A 578 -2.50 -9.03 26.39
C SER A 578 -1.65 -10.12 25.74
N TYR A 579 -1.01 -10.99 26.53
CA TYR A 579 -0.25 -12.13 25.99
C TYR A 579 -1.13 -13.12 25.20
N ASN A 580 -2.39 -13.32 25.59
CA ASN A 580 -3.30 -14.16 24.81
C ASN A 580 -3.67 -13.55 23.45
N LYS A 581 -3.85 -12.22 23.39
CA LYS A 581 -4.06 -11.51 22.10
C LYS A 581 -2.82 -11.63 21.21
N GLU A 582 -1.62 -11.48 21.77
CA GLU A 582 -0.38 -11.76 21.04
C GLU A 582 -0.36 -13.20 20.51
N LEU A 583 -0.60 -14.19 21.38
CA LEU A 583 -0.58 -15.62 21.05
C LEU A 583 -1.52 -15.95 19.88
N GLU A 584 -2.73 -15.38 19.86
CA GLU A 584 -3.69 -15.57 18.76
C GLU A 584 -3.12 -15.07 17.43
N ILE A 585 -2.53 -13.88 17.42
CA ILE A 585 -1.96 -13.27 16.22
C ILE A 585 -0.74 -14.07 15.75
N ARG A 586 0.20 -14.40 16.63
CA ARG A 586 1.39 -15.21 16.30
C ARG A 586 1.04 -16.59 15.75
N LYS A 587 -0.07 -17.19 16.22
CA LYS A 587 -0.60 -18.45 15.68
C LYS A 587 -1.07 -18.27 14.24
N LYS A 588 -1.82 -17.21 13.94
CA LYS A 588 -2.26 -16.87 12.58
C LYS A 588 -1.08 -16.61 11.65
N LEU A 589 0.00 -16.00 12.16
CA LEU A 589 1.23 -15.74 11.40
C LEU A 589 2.15 -16.96 11.27
N GLY A 590 1.91 -18.06 11.99
CA GLY A 590 2.74 -19.27 11.94
C GLY A 590 4.13 -19.12 12.58
N GLU A 591 4.33 -18.14 13.47
CA GLU A 591 5.64 -17.76 14.00
C GLU A 591 6.06 -18.62 15.19
N LYS A 592 6.56 -19.83 14.91
CA LYS A 592 6.89 -20.83 15.96
C LYS A 592 7.84 -20.34 17.06
N ARG A 593 8.84 -19.50 16.73
CA ARG A 593 9.76 -18.93 17.72
C ARG A 593 9.05 -17.95 18.65
N ALA A 594 8.26 -17.02 18.08
CA ALA A 594 7.48 -16.06 18.85
C ALA A 594 6.43 -16.75 19.73
N LEU A 595 5.82 -17.84 19.23
CA LEU A 595 4.92 -18.68 20.01
C LEU A 595 5.56 -19.26 21.27
N ALA A 596 6.83 -19.68 21.20
CA ALA A 596 7.54 -20.18 22.37
C ALA A 596 7.79 -19.08 23.40
N ILE A 597 8.13 -17.87 22.93
CA ILE A 597 8.36 -16.69 23.80
C ILE A 597 7.07 -16.32 24.54
N VAL A 598 5.96 -16.10 23.82
CA VAL A 598 4.69 -15.71 24.46
C VAL A 598 4.14 -16.79 25.39
N LEU A 599 4.30 -18.09 25.07
CA LEU A 599 3.92 -19.17 25.97
C LEU A 599 4.78 -19.19 27.24
N SER A 600 6.05 -18.79 27.15
CA SER A 600 6.92 -18.62 28.32
C SER A 600 6.58 -17.39 29.15
N SER A 601 6.03 -16.33 28.55
CA SER A 601 5.53 -15.16 29.30
C SER A 601 4.19 -15.44 30.00
N ILE A 602 3.37 -16.34 29.42
CA ILE A 602 2.10 -16.78 30.01
C ILE A 602 2.29 -17.73 31.18
N GLY A 603 3.26 -18.67 31.06
CA GLY A 603 3.55 -19.69 32.06
C GLY A 603 4.41 -19.16 33.19
#